data_AF-A0A3D5N6Z7-F1
#
_entry.id   AF-A0A3D5N6Z7-F1
#
_cell.length_a   1.000
_cell.length_b   1.000
_cell.length_c   1.000
_cell.angle_alpha   90.00
_cell.angle_beta   90.00
_cell.angle_gamma   90.00
#
_symmetry.space_group_name_H-M   'P 1'
#
loop_
_entity.id
_entity.type
_entity.pdbx_description
1 polymer ?
#
loop_
_entity_poly.entity_id
_entity_poly.type
_entity_poly.pdbx_seq_one_letter_code
_entity_poly.pdbx_strand_id
1 'polypeptide(L)'
;EDMLMRLLTEARVEAKRNILAVQAAMDADRALLTAEDDKNINDAIAKLEAAMGGDDRDVINDAAEALENASRPFAESRMDSRIRQALTGQNVDAVN
;
A
#
# COMPACT_ATOMS: atom_id res chain seq x y z
N GLU A 1 26.39 -13.69 11.91
CA GLU A 1 26.26 -12.38 11.23
C GLU A 1 25.59 -12.45 9.86
N ASP A 2 25.87 -13.44 9.01
CA ASP A 2 25.26 -13.56 7.66
C ASP A 2 23.72 -13.54 7.65
N MET A 3 23.07 -14.17 8.64
CA MET A 3 21.61 -14.27 8.72
C MET A 3 20.93 -12.93 8.99
N LEU A 4 21.50 -12.07 9.85
CA LEU A 4 20.89 -10.78 10.18
C LEU A 4 20.94 -9.81 8.99
N MET A 5 22.05 -9.80 8.24
CA MET A 5 22.15 -9.00 7.01
C MET A 5 21.19 -9.49 5.92
N ARG A 6 21.00 -10.82 5.79
CA ARG A 6 20.02 -11.38 4.87
C ARG A 6 18.60 -10.95 5.23
N LEU A 7 18.22 -11.10 6.49
CA LEU A 7 16.89 -10.71 6.97
C LEU A 7 16.63 -9.21 6.81
N LEU A 8 17.63 -8.36 7.07
CA LEU A 8 17.55 -6.92 6.83
C LEU A 8 17.36 -6.60 5.34
N THR A 9 18.11 -7.28 4.48
CA THR A 9 17.99 -7.11 3.03
C THR A 9 16.61 -7.55 2.53
N GLU A 10 16.10 -8.68 3.01
CA GLU A 10 14.77 -9.18 2.69
C GLU A 10 13.69 -8.19 3.13
N ALA A 11 13.76 -7.66 4.35
CA ALA A 11 12.82 -6.64 4.83
C ALA A 11 12.85 -5.37 3.97
N ARG A 12 14.04 -4.90 3.56
CA ARG A 12 14.18 -3.76 2.63
C ARG A 12 13.55 -4.04 1.27
N VAL A 13 13.72 -5.25 0.73
CA VAL A 13 13.14 -5.65 -0.56
C VAL A 13 11.61 -5.73 -0.47
N GLU A 14 11.09 -6.30 0.62
CA GLU A 14 9.65 -6.42 0.86
C GLU A 14 9.00 -5.05 1.09
N ALA A 15 9.61 -4.19 1.91
CA ALA A 15 9.20 -2.80 2.11
C ALA A 15 9.12 -2.03 0.78
N LYS A 16 10.15 -2.15 -0.07
CA LYS A 16 10.15 -1.51 -1.39
C LYS A 16 9.05 -2.03 -2.30
N ARG A 17 8.78 -3.34 -2.28
CA ARG A 17 7.65 -3.93 -3.03
C ARG A 17 6.32 -3.40 -2.53
N ASN A 18 6.15 -3.26 -1.22
CA ASN A 18 4.93 -2.70 -0.63
C ASN A 18 4.70 -1.25 -1.09
N ILE A 19 5.73 -0.39 -1.02
CA ILE A 19 5.66 0.99 -1.52
C ILE A 19 5.20 1.03 -2.99
N LEU A 20 5.82 0.24 -3.85
CA LEU A 20 5.46 0.21 -5.28
C LEU A 20 4.02 -0.26 -5.51
N ALA A 21 3.56 -1.24 -4.73
CA ALA A 21 2.19 -1.73 -4.82
C ALA A 21 1.17 -0.66 -4.38
N VAL A 22 1.44 0.05 -3.28
CA VAL A 22 0.59 1.14 -2.79
C VAL A 22 0.56 2.30 -3.78
N GLN A 23 1.71 2.72 -4.32
CA GLN A 23 1.77 3.78 -5.33
C GLN A 23 1.01 3.40 -6.60
N ALA A 24 1.22 2.20 -7.12
CA ALA A 24 0.47 1.70 -8.27
C ALA A 24 -1.03 1.64 -8.00
N ALA A 25 -1.42 1.28 -6.77
CA ALA A 25 -2.81 1.29 -6.35
C ALA A 25 -3.41 2.69 -6.35
N MET A 26 -2.69 3.67 -5.80
CA MET A 26 -3.08 5.09 -5.78
C MET A 26 -3.23 5.66 -7.19
N ASP A 27 -2.31 5.37 -8.11
CA ASP A 27 -2.41 5.84 -9.49
C ASP A 27 -3.58 5.20 -10.24
N ALA A 28 -3.84 3.90 -10.03
CA ALA A 28 -4.94 3.19 -10.68
C ALA A 28 -6.33 3.69 -10.24
N ASP A 29 -6.49 4.03 -8.95
CA ASP A 29 -7.77 4.42 -8.37
C ASP A 29 -7.72 5.84 -7.78
N ARG A 30 -6.96 6.75 -8.42
CA ARG A 30 -6.71 8.12 -7.95
C ARG A 30 -7.98 8.93 -7.71
N ALA A 31 -9.06 8.60 -8.40
CA ALA A 31 -10.37 9.22 -8.22
C ALA A 31 -11.04 8.89 -6.86
N LEU A 32 -10.62 7.80 -6.21
CA LEU A 32 -11.12 7.39 -4.88
C LEU A 32 -10.25 7.95 -3.75
N LEU A 33 -9.10 8.54 -4.09
CA LEU A 33 -8.12 9.04 -3.13
C LEU A 33 -8.52 10.43 -2.65
N THR A 34 -8.66 10.62 -1.33
CA THR A 34 -8.85 11.95 -0.77
C THR A 34 -7.51 12.66 -0.61
N ALA A 35 -7.52 14.00 -0.50
CA ALA A 35 -6.30 14.77 -0.27
C ALA A 35 -5.63 14.41 1.08
N GLU A 36 -6.42 13.99 2.07
CA GLU A 36 -5.92 13.54 3.36
C GLU A 36 -5.29 12.16 3.26
N ASP A 37 -5.94 11.21 2.57
CA ASP A 37 -5.38 9.87 2.33
C ASP A 37 -4.10 9.94 1.50
N ASP A 38 -4.09 10.74 0.43
CA ASP A 38 -2.90 10.96 -0.41
C ASP A 38 -1.74 11.46 0.45
N LYS A 39 -1.97 12.47 1.27
CA LYS A 39 -0.94 13.01 2.17
C LYS A 39 -0.48 11.95 3.18
N ASN A 40 -1.41 11.26 3.84
CA ASN A 40 -1.09 10.28 4.89
C ASN A 40 -0.28 9.10 4.33
N ILE A 41 -0.65 8.59 3.16
CA ILE A 41 0.05 7.50 2.50
C ILE A 41 1.44 7.96 2.03
N ASN A 42 1.56 9.14 1.41
CA ASN A 42 2.87 9.67 0.99
C ASN A 42 3.79 9.92 2.20
N ASP A 43 3.26 10.45 3.31
CA ASP A 43 4.02 10.65 4.55
C ASP A 43 4.50 9.29 5.13
N ALA A 44 3.67 8.24 5.04
CA ALA A 44 4.04 6.89 5.49
C ALA A 44 5.09 6.23 4.57
N ILE A 45 4.97 6.42 3.26
CA ILE A 45 5.99 5.99 2.28
C ILE A 45 7.33 6.63 2.60
N ALA A 46 7.37 7.95 2.80
CA ALA A 46 8.61 8.67 3.12
C ALA A 46 9.27 8.15 4.41
N LYS A 47 8.47 7.82 5.43
CA LYS A 47 8.96 7.22 6.68
C LYS A 47 9.55 5.82 6.45
N LEU A 48 8.89 4.98 5.66
CA LEU A 48 9.40 3.65 5.32
C LEU A 48 10.69 3.74 4.49
N GLU A 49 10.77 4.67 3.55
CA GLU A 49 12.00 4.93 2.79
C GLU A 49 13.16 5.37 3.70
N ALA A 50 12.89 6.25 4.67
CA ALA A 50 13.87 6.65 5.67
C ALA A 50 14.31 5.45 6.55
N ALA A 51 13.36 4.62 6.99
CA ALA A 51 13.63 3.41 7.77
C ALA A 51 14.50 2.41 7.00
N MET A 52 14.24 2.21 5.70
CA MET A 52 15.06 1.33 4.85
C MET A 52 16.51 1.81 4.72
N GLY A 53 16.79 3.09 4.95
CA GLY A 53 18.15 3.65 4.98
C GLY A 53 18.95 3.31 6.25
N GLY A 54 18.30 2.82 7.30
CA GLY A 54 18.93 2.38 8.55
C GLY A 54 19.15 0.86 8.60
N ASP A 55 19.86 0.38 9.61
CA ASP A 55 20.25 -1.04 9.74
C ASP A 55 19.39 -1.84 10.73
N ASP A 56 18.21 -1.32 11.06
CA ASP A 56 17.25 -1.95 11.97
C ASP A 56 16.05 -2.51 11.20
N ARG A 57 15.94 -3.84 11.19
CA ARG A 57 14.85 -4.55 10.51
C ARG A 57 13.51 -4.29 11.19
N ASP A 58 13.49 -4.18 12.51
CA ASP A 58 12.24 -4.03 13.25
C ASP A 58 11.64 -2.65 12.97
N VAL A 59 12.47 -1.61 12.83
CA VAL A 59 12.04 -0.27 12.37
C VAL A 59 11.45 -0.29 10.96
N ILE A 60 12.00 -1.10 10.05
CA ILE A 60 11.46 -1.26 8.69
C ILE A 60 10.08 -1.93 8.74
N ASN A 61 9.93 -2.97 9.56
CA ASN A 61 8.67 -3.69 9.73
C ASN A 61 7.58 -2.78 10.33
N ASP A 62 7.92 -2.04 11.39
CA ASP A 62 7.00 -1.10 12.04
C ASP A 62 6.54 0.00 11.05
N ALA A 63 7.47 0.52 10.24
CA ALA A 63 7.14 1.50 9.22
C ALA A 63 6.31 0.91 8.06
N ALA A 64 6.51 -0.37 7.73
CA ALA A 64 5.70 -1.08 6.73
C ALA A 64 4.27 -1.31 7.23
N GLU A 65 4.10 -1.69 8.50
CA GLU A 65 2.78 -1.78 9.14
C GLU A 65 2.10 -0.42 9.21
N ALA A 66 2.84 0.65 9.50
CA ALA A 66 2.32 2.02 9.48
C ALA A 66 1.83 2.43 8.09
N LEU A 67 2.54 2.05 7.02
CA LEU A 67 2.11 2.27 5.64
C LEU A 67 0.82 1.49 5.33
N GLU A 68 0.74 0.23 5.74
CA GLU A 68 -0.46 -0.58 5.55
C GLU A 68 -1.66 0.08 6.26
N ASN A 69 -1.48 0.49 7.52
CA ASN A 69 -2.49 1.20 8.30
C ASN A 69 -2.93 2.52 7.67
N ALA A 70 -1.99 3.32 7.15
CA ALA A 70 -2.31 4.56 6.43
C ALA A 70 -3.08 4.30 5.12
N SER A 71 -2.84 3.17 4.47
CA SER A 71 -3.52 2.79 3.21
C SER A 71 -4.89 2.13 3.42
N ARG A 72 -5.26 1.72 4.64
CA ARG A 72 -6.53 1.04 4.94
C ARG A 72 -7.78 1.79 4.46
N PRO A 73 -7.96 3.11 4.74
CA PRO A 73 -9.15 3.83 4.30
C PRO A 73 -9.30 3.87 2.76
N PHE A 74 -8.17 3.97 2.06
CA PHE A 74 -8.13 3.91 0.60
C PHE A 74 -8.44 2.49 0.08
N ALA A 75 -7.91 1.45 0.71
CA ALA A 75 -8.19 0.06 0.35
C ALA A 75 -9.67 -0.29 0.52
N GLU A 76 -10.30 0.19 1.60
CA GLU A 76 -11.74 0.06 1.85
C GLU A 76 -12.54 0.74 0.73
N SER A 77 -12.21 2.00 0.41
CA SER A 77 -12.86 2.76 -0.67
C SER A 77 -12.71 2.08 -2.05
N ARG A 78 -11.54 1.50 -2.32
CA ARG A 78 -11.27 0.72 -3.54
C ARG A 78 -12.12 -0.55 -3.60
N MET A 79 -12.24 -1.27 -2.49
CA MET A 79 -13.05 -2.48 -2.41
C MET A 79 -14.54 -2.17 -2.61
N ASP A 80 -15.04 -1.11 -1.99
CA ASP A 80 -16.41 -0.63 -2.18
C ASP A 80 -16.70 -0.26 -3.64
N SER A 81 -15.77 0.44 -4.30
CA SER A 81 -15.89 0.76 -5.73
C SER A 81 -15.92 -0.50 -6.60
N ARG A 82 -15.06 -1.49 -6.31
CA ARG A 82 -15.02 -2.79 -7.01
C ARG A 82 -16.33 -3.56 -6.82
N ILE A 83 -16.89 -3.60 -5.62
CA ILE A 83 -18.17 -4.25 -5.32
C ILE A 83 -19.30 -3.57 -6.09
N ARG A 84 -19.37 -2.23 -6.08
CA ARG A 84 -20.38 -1.48 -6.84
C ARG A 84 -20.29 -1.78 -8.34
N GLN A 85 -19.08 -1.76 -8.90
CA GLN A 85 -18.84 -2.10 -10.30
C GLN A 85 -19.29 -3.53 -10.64
N ALA A 86 -18.98 -4.51 -9.79
CA ALA A 86 -19.38 -5.90 -9.97
C ALA A 86 -20.91 -6.08 -9.94
N LEU A 87 -21.60 -5.39 -9.03
CA LEU A 87 -23.07 -5.40 -8.93
C LEU A 87 -23.74 -4.73 -10.14
N THR A 88 -23.17 -3.65 -10.65
CA THR A 88 -23.66 -3.02 -11.89
C THR A 88 -23.34 -3.84 -13.14
N GLY A 89 -22.18 -4.51 -13.17
CA GLY A 89 -21.72 -5.33 -14.30
C GLY A 89 -22.55 -6.61 -14.51
N GLN A 90 -23.07 -7.22 -13.44
CA GLN A 90 -23.97 -8.38 -13.58
C GLN A 90 -25.37 -8.03 -14.13
N ASN A 91 -25.78 -6.75 -14.12
CA ASN A 91 -27.05 -6.35 -14.71
C ASN A 91 -26.97 -6.15 -16.23
N VAL A 92 -25.78 -6.14 -16.82
CA VAL A 92 -25.59 -5.87 -18.26
C VAL A 92 -25.45 -7.14 -19.11
N ASP A 93 -25.31 -8.31 -18.49
CA ASP A 93 -25.16 -9.63 -19.16
C ASP A 93 -26.48 -10.43 -19.22
N ALA A 94 -27.63 -9.78 -19.01
CA ALA A 94 -28.96 -10.41 -19.08
C ALA A 94 -29.78 -10.03 -20.33
N VAL A 95 -29.15 -9.40 -21.34
CA VAL A 95 -29.82 -9.05 -22.60
C VAL A 95 -28.91 -9.33 -23.79
N ASN A 96 -28.82 -10.59 -24.19
CA ASN A 96 -29.12 -11.03 -25.57
C ASN A 96 -29.23 -12.56 -25.65
#